data_AF-A0A2P6MWH9-F1
#
_entry.id   AF-A0A2P6MWH9-F1
#
_cell.length_a   1.000
_cell.length_b   1.000
_cell.length_c   1.000
_cell.angle_alpha   90.00
_cell.angle_beta   90.00
_cell.angle_gamma   90.00
#
_symmetry.space_group_name_H-M   'P 1'
#
loop_
_entity.id
_entity.type
_entity.pdbx_description
1 polymer ?
#
loop_
_entity_poly.entity_id
_entity_poly.type
_entity_poly.pdbx_seq_one_letter_code
_entity_poly.pdbx_strand_id
1 'polypeptide(L)'
;MVQTPAMETPIAPRSPRKHLSQMGGPCKRLYMPLLAIVVLGIMLGYVYLSLVSMTHPNPMILPPKTIASLNRVDATHSSFGKKRLDIQDYPEDVSPATAVRTRVVMFLLDGMHFDAVLNHPEMNGLLNEPSFKKDSAVFKLTIPMPSISLPSWITHMTGSSPQYHGVSGNSAPEEVISDNLFRQAQNYGLRAAMTGDQDWRTLFTTSLQPLFGDGTRAPALNAALDETHQRGHSFIARDESWANIMYEAMLTPSVYSERDPSADWLDREPQPIDPSSVDVTYFPYDFFLSYFEDIDGQGHSFGSSSSNYASAITKKTNILRNFFEKLGQIDDIEGRSPEGQKWRTIVAITADHGHVDVGGHGGTASQVTQIPLVFYCNGSNLGTAELEGRMNIEDPLSLTRSTPYTSHDVSTTLAALLGVPTPRQSEGKMNRNFPRKI
;
A
#
# COMPACT_ATOMS: atom_id res chain seq x y z
N MET A 1 78.50 63.30 24.34
CA MET A 1 78.96 63.14 22.95
C MET A 1 77.91 62.35 22.18
N VAL A 2 77.39 63.02 21.15
CA VAL A 2 76.58 62.64 19.98
C VAL A 2 76.30 61.14 19.66
N GLN A 3 75.01 60.94 19.33
CA GLN A 3 74.22 59.95 18.56
C GLN A 3 74.79 59.22 17.31
N THR A 4 74.44 57.91 17.19
CA THR A 4 73.88 57.09 16.05
C THR A 4 74.52 57.11 14.62
N PRO A 5 74.16 56.27 13.60
CA PRO A 5 73.10 55.24 13.46
C PRO A 5 73.49 53.90 12.75
N ALA A 6 72.46 53.08 12.48
CA ALA A 6 72.39 51.76 11.85
C ALA A 6 72.71 51.67 10.33
N MET A 7 72.90 50.45 9.82
CA MET A 7 72.50 50.11 8.45
C MET A 7 72.23 48.60 8.23
N GLU A 8 71.17 48.37 7.46
CA GLU A 8 70.55 47.11 7.07
C GLU A 8 71.28 46.37 5.92
N THR A 9 70.79 45.14 5.68
CA THR A 9 71.10 44.08 4.69
C THR A 9 71.48 44.49 3.25
N PRO A 10 71.98 43.54 2.42
CA PRO A 10 71.12 43.15 1.26
C PRO A 10 71.22 41.69 0.72
N ILE A 11 70.12 41.24 0.07
CA ILE A 11 69.89 40.30 -1.07
C ILE A 11 69.89 38.74 -0.91
N ALA A 12 68.75 38.14 -1.31
CA ALA A 12 68.43 36.71 -1.60
C ALA A 12 68.87 36.28 -3.04
N PRO A 13 68.49 35.13 -3.68
CA PRO A 13 67.71 33.94 -3.28
C PRO A 13 68.31 32.56 -3.72
N ARG A 14 67.78 31.43 -3.20
CA ARG A 14 67.53 30.15 -3.95
C ARG A 14 66.96 29.03 -3.04
N SER A 15 65.87 28.41 -3.50
CA SER A 15 65.28 27.15 -2.99
C SER A 15 66.13 25.92 -3.37
N PRO A 16 65.98 24.73 -2.74
CA PRO A 16 64.82 23.87 -3.04
C PRO A 16 64.21 23.10 -1.85
N ARG A 17 62.93 22.77 -2.03
CA ARG A 17 62.14 21.78 -1.28
C ARG A 17 62.93 20.51 -0.96
N LYS A 18 62.96 20.08 0.30
CA LYS A 18 63.23 18.68 0.66
C LYS A 18 61.91 17.98 0.97
N HIS A 19 61.61 17.00 0.12
CA HIS A 19 60.60 15.98 0.28
C HIS A 19 60.70 15.31 1.66
N LEU A 20 59.61 15.34 2.44
CA LEU A 20 59.29 14.24 3.35
C LEU A 20 58.66 13.13 2.49
N SER A 21 59.50 12.19 2.05
CA SER A 21 59.06 10.94 1.46
C SER A 21 59.63 9.79 2.29
N GLN A 22 58.72 8.94 2.76
CA GLN A 22 58.91 7.52 3.06
C GLN A 22 59.67 7.14 4.35
N MET A 23 58.90 7.01 5.44
CA MET A 23 59.11 5.93 6.41
C MET A 23 57.92 4.97 6.33
N GLY A 24 57.96 4.05 5.37
CA GLY A 24 56.99 2.97 5.21
C GLY A 24 57.70 1.62 5.28
N GLY A 25 57.87 1.08 6.48
CA GLY A 25 58.39 -0.29 6.66
C GLY A 25 57.44 -1.35 6.10
N PRO A 26 57.96 -2.52 5.67
CA PRO A 26 57.21 -3.55 4.96
C PRO A 26 56.00 -4.11 5.74
N CYS A 27 55.96 -3.99 7.07
CA CYS A 27 54.83 -4.45 7.89
C CYS A 27 53.52 -3.67 7.69
N LYS A 28 53.54 -2.40 7.26
CA LYS A 28 52.30 -1.61 7.09
C LYS A 28 51.60 -1.82 5.75
N ARG A 29 52.27 -2.39 4.74
CA ARG A 29 51.70 -2.60 3.39
C ARG A 29 50.81 -3.84 3.29
N LEU A 30 51.01 -4.87 4.12
CA LEU A 30 50.15 -6.05 4.15
C LEU A 30 49.00 -5.95 5.18
N TYR A 31 49.15 -5.15 6.24
CA TYR A 31 48.17 -5.11 7.33
C TYR A 31 46.82 -4.51 6.91
N MET A 32 46.85 -3.46 6.10
CA MET A 32 45.64 -2.79 5.60
C MET A 32 44.79 -3.65 4.66
N PRO A 33 45.34 -4.33 3.64
CA PRO A 33 44.54 -5.21 2.80
C PRO A 33 44.03 -6.43 3.57
N LEU A 34 44.79 -6.97 4.53
CA LEU A 34 44.32 -8.09 5.35
C LEU A 34 43.15 -7.67 6.26
N LEU A 35 43.25 -6.50 6.88
CA LEU A 35 42.17 -5.93 7.69
C LEU A 35 40.92 -5.65 6.85
N ALA A 36 41.08 -5.13 5.64
CA ALA A 36 39.97 -4.89 4.71
C ALA A 36 39.26 -6.20 4.32
N ILE A 37 40.00 -7.28 4.07
CA ILE A 37 39.44 -8.61 3.77
C ILE A 37 38.68 -9.16 4.99
N VAL A 38 39.23 -9.01 6.20
CA VAL A 38 38.55 -9.45 7.43
C VAL A 38 37.26 -8.66 7.67
N VAL A 39 37.29 -7.34 7.52
CA VAL A 39 36.09 -6.49 7.68
C VAL A 39 35.04 -6.82 6.61
N LEU A 40 35.46 -7.03 5.36
CA LEU A 40 34.56 -7.44 4.27
C LEU A 40 33.95 -8.82 4.55
N GLY A 41 34.74 -9.76 5.07
CA GLY A 41 34.26 -11.08 5.48
C GLY A 41 33.25 -11.02 6.63
N ILE A 42 33.48 -10.15 7.62
CA ILE A 42 32.52 -9.92 8.72
C ILE A 42 31.23 -9.27 8.18
N MET A 43 31.34 -8.28 7.29
CA MET A 43 30.19 -7.62 6.66
C MET A 43 29.37 -8.62 5.83
N LEU A 44 30.02 -9.42 4.98
CA LEU A 44 29.36 -10.47 4.19
C LEU A 44 28.75 -11.55 5.08
N GLY A 45 29.42 -11.93 6.16
CA GLY A 45 28.89 -12.85 7.16
C GLY A 45 27.67 -12.29 7.89
N TYR A 46 27.67 -10.99 8.19
CA TYR A 46 26.53 -10.31 8.80
C TYR A 46 25.34 -10.19 7.83
N VAL A 47 25.60 -9.84 6.57
CA VAL A 47 24.57 -9.83 5.51
C VAL A 47 23.99 -11.23 5.31
N TYR A 48 24.84 -12.27 5.27
CA TYR A 48 24.41 -13.65 5.16
C TYR A 48 23.61 -14.11 6.39
N LEU A 49 24.08 -13.83 7.62
CA LEU A 49 23.31 -14.16 8.83
C LEU A 49 21.99 -13.40 8.91
N SER A 50 21.94 -12.15 8.44
CA SER A 50 20.71 -11.36 8.38
C SER A 50 19.75 -11.96 7.38
N LEU A 51 20.21 -12.33 6.18
CA LEU A 51 19.40 -13.04 5.18
C LEU A 51 18.91 -14.40 5.71
N VAL A 52 19.76 -15.19 6.36
CA VAL A 52 19.37 -16.47 6.96
C VAL A 52 18.39 -16.27 8.12
N SER A 53 18.61 -15.30 9.00
CA SER A 53 17.70 -14.96 10.09
C SER A 53 16.35 -14.45 9.57
N MET A 54 16.30 -13.83 8.38
CA MET A 54 15.07 -13.42 7.69
C MET A 54 14.34 -14.58 7.01
N THR A 55 15.01 -15.72 6.78
CA THR A 55 14.38 -16.95 6.24
C THR A 55 13.90 -17.92 7.31
N HIS A 56 14.19 -17.64 8.59
CA HIS A 56 13.76 -18.49 9.69
C HIS A 56 12.49 -17.89 10.32
N PRO A 57 11.34 -18.58 10.27
CA PRO A 57 10.14 -18.12 10.94
C PRO A 57 10.44 -17.95 12.43
N ASN A 58 10.21 -16.75 12.95
CA ASN A 58 10.28 -16.49 14.39
C ASN A 58 9.27 -17.41 15.08
N PRO A 59 9.68 -18.31 15.99
CA PRO A 59 8.77 -19.22 16.67
C PRO A 59 7.98 -18.44 17.73
N MET A 60 6.94 -17.73 17.30
CA MET A 60 5.98 -17.13 18.22
C MET A 60 5.08 -18.23 18.78
N ILE A 61 5.50 -18.74 19.94
CA ILE A 61 4.77 -19.40 21.04
C ILE A 61 3.37 -19.97 20.68
N LEU A 62 3.27 -20.90 19.74
CA LEU A 62 2.23 -21.92 19.75
C LEU A 62 2.84 -23.23 19.21
N PRO A 63 2.67 -24.37 19.90
CA PRO A 63 3.10 -25.66 19.37
C PRO A 63 2.44 -25.91 17.99
N PRO A 64 3.13 -26.55 17.04
CA PRO A 64 2.57 -26.87 15.71
C PRO A 64 1.21 -27.58 15.77
N LYS A 65 0.99 -28.41 16.81
CA LYS A 65 -0.31 -29.07 17.06
C LYS A 65 -1.41 -28.10 17.49
N THR A 66 -1.07 -27.07 18.26
CA THR A 66 -1.99 -26.02 18.68
C THR A 66 -2.32 -25.11 17.51
N ILE A 67 -1.33 -24.77 16.70
CA ILE A 67 -1.51 -24.07 15.40
C ILE A 67 -2.44 -24.90 14.53
N ALA A 68 -2.18 -26.18 14.28
CA ALA A 68 -3.05 -27.05 13.48
C ALA A 68 -4.47 -27.23 14.05
N SER A 69 -4.65 -27.11 15.37
CA SER A 69 -5.97 -27.19 16.01
C SER A 69 -6.78 -25.89 15.95
N LEU A 70 -6.11 -24.74 15.99
CA LEU A 70 -6.70 -23.40 15.83
C LEU A 70 -6.95 -23.10 14.35
N ASN A 71 -6.00 -23.51 13.52
CA ASN A 71 -6.03 -23.51 12.07
C ASN A 71 -6.59 -24.82 11.60
N ARG A 72 -7.90 -25.04 11.73
CA ARG A 72 -8.56 -26.00 10.84
C ARG A 72 -8.53 -25.54 9.37
N VAL A 73 -7.41 -24.98 8.90
CA VAL A 73 -7.07 -24.61 7.53
C VAL A 73 -7.24 -25.82 6.62
N ASP A 74 -6.94 -27.04 7.05
CA ASP A 74 -7.27 -28.25 6.27
C ASP A 74 -8.78 -28.49 6.15
N ALA A 75 -9.58 -28.17 7.19
CA ALA A 75 -11.04 -28.24 7.12
C ALA A 75 -11.62 -27.08 6.31
N THR A 76 -10.99 -25.90 6.32
CA THR A 76 -11.39 -24.73 5.52
C THR A 76 -11.02 -24.95 4.04
N HIS A 77 -9.79 -25.39 3.73
CA HIS A 77 -9.33 -25.83 2.41
C HIS A 77 -10.20 -26.96 1.86
N SER A 78 -10.57 -27.95 2.68
CA SER A 78 -11.45 -29.04 2.25
C SER A 78 -12.94 -28.66 2.19
N SER A 79 -13.41 -27.71 2.99
CA SER A 79 -14.80 -27.22 2.90
C SER A 79 -15.03 -26.35 1.67
N PHE A 80 -14.03 -25.56 1.26
CA PHE A 80 -14.11 -24.76 0.04
C PHE A 80 -13.69 -25.54 -1.21
N GLY A 81 -12.69 -26.42 -1.17
CA GLY A 81 -12.23 -27.10 -2.38
C GLY A 81 -12.02 -26.12 -3.55
N LYS A 82 -12.34 -26.55 -4.78
CA LYS A 82 -12.43 -25.66 -5.96
C LYS A 82 -13.70 -24.78 -6.01
N LYS A 83 -14.53 -24.77 -4.96
CA LYS A 83 -15.79 -24.03 -4.95
C LYS A 83 -15.50 -22.54 -4.81
N ARG A 84 -15.73 -21.81 -5.90
CA ARG A 84 -16.14 -20.41 -5.83
C ARG A 84 -17.49 -20.42 -5.09
N LEU A 85 -17.64 -19.62 -4.03
CA LEU A 85 -18.97 -19.45 -3.46
C LEU A 85 -19.83 -18.76 -4.52
N ASP A 86 -21.10 -19.16 -4.65
CA ASP A 86 -22.12 -18.58 -5.56
C ASP A 86 -23.01 -17.59 -4.74
N ILE A 87 -23.62 -16.50 -5.27
CA ILE A 87 -24.65 -15.68 -4.52
C ILE A 87 -25.78 -16.56 -4.16
N GLN A 88 -26.03 -17.60 -4.94
CA GLN A 88 -27.08 -18.53 -4.60
C GLN A 88 -26.82 -19.16 -3.22
N ASP A 89 -25.55 -19.25 -2.79
CA ASP A 89 -25.13 -19.71 -1.46
C ASP A 89 -25.08 -18.56 -0.41
N TYR A 90 -24.98 -17.31 -0.84
CA TYR A 90 -24.98 -16.10 -0.01
C TYR A 90 -25.88 -15.01 -0.62
N PRO A 91 -27.22 -15.20 -0.59
CA PRO A 91 -28.14 -14.19 -1.08
C PRO A 91 -27.95 -12.91 -0.26
N GLU A 92 -28.15 -11.75 -0.88
CA GLU A 92 -28.25 -10.51 -0.11
C GLU A 92 -29.36 -10.71 0.94
N ASP A 93 -29.00 -10.86 2.22
CA ASP A 93 -29.99 -11.12 3.28
C ASP A 93 -30.71 -9.79 3.61
N VAL A 94 -31.68 -9.44 2.79
CA VAL A 94 -32.37 -8.13 2.83
C VAL A 94 -33.40 -8.11 3.95
N SER A 95 -32.93 -8.06 5.20
CA SER A 95 -33.80 -7.91 6.37
C SER A 95 -33.31 -6.80 7.32
N PRO A 96 -34.06 -5.69 7.48
CA PRO A 96 -35.22 -5.31 6.67
C PRO A 96 -34.79 -4.88 5.25
N ALA A 97 -35.65 -5.16 4.26
CA ALA A 97 -35.43 -4.88 2.84
C ALA A 97 -35.17 -3.39 2.49
N THR A 98 -35.33 -2.49 3.46
CA THR A 98 -35.23 -1.03 3.33
C THR A 98 -34.00 -0.43 4.03
N ALA A 99 -33.12 -1.24 4.62
CA ALA A 99 -31.92 -0.74 5.28
C ALA A 99 -30.84 -0.39 4.27
N VAL A 100 -30.36 0.87 4.28
CA VAL A 100 -29.17 1.29 3.53
C VAL A 100 -27.95 0.58 4.12
N ARG A 101 -27.24 -0.20 3.31
CA ARG A 101 -26.06 -0.95 3.73
C ARG A 101 -24.78 -0.16 3.49
N THR A 102 -23.78 -0.37 4.33
CA THR A 102 -22.45 0.20 4.10
C THR A 102 -21.63 -0.74 3.24
N ARG A 103 -21.04 -0.19 2.17
CA ARG A 103 -19.96 -0.85 1.43
C ARG A 103 -18.70 -0.01 1.51
N VAL A 104 -17.54 -0.68 1.49
CA VAL A 104 -16.24 -0.05 1.60
C VAL A 104 -15.39 -0.41 0.38
N VAL A 105 -14.90 0.61 -0.33
CA VAL A 105 -13.91 0.46 -1.41
C VAL A 105 -12.60 1.08 -0.93
N MET A 106 -11.56 0.27 -0.80
CA MET A 106 -10.24 0.70 -0.36
C MET A 106 -9.28 0.76 -1.56
N PHE A 107 -8.70 1.93 -1.81
CA PHE A 107 -7.59 2.13 -2.73
C PHE A 107 -6.29 2.13 -1.93
N LEU A 108 -5.39 1.20 -2.22
CA LEU A 108 -4.05 1.11 -1.65
C LEU A 108 -3.03 1.47 -2.73
N LEU A 109 -2.46 2.67 -2.61
CA LEU A 109 -1.51 3.26 -3.56
C LEU A 109 -0.09 2.99 -3.05
N ASP A 110 0.56 1.93 -3.54
CA ASP A 110 1.85 1.46 -3.04
C ASP A 110 2.91 2.56 -3.14
N GLY A 111 3.66 2.78 -2.07
CA GLY A 111 4.76 3.74 -2.06
C GLY A 111 4.36 5.22 -2.04
N MET A 112 3.07 5.58 -1.88
CA MET A 112 2.64 6.97 -1.79
C MET A 112 2.82 7.58 -0.38
N HIS A 113 3.85 8.42 -0.22
CA HIS A 113 4.05 9.19 1.03
C HIS A 113 3.00 10.28 1.28
N PHE A 114 2.80 10.66 2.55
CA PHE A 114 1.82 11.66 2.97
C PHE A 114 2.00 13.03 2.30
N ASP A 115 3.22 13.51 2.05
CA ASP A 115 3.42 14.86 1.51
C ASP A 115 2.90 15.02 0.07
N ALA A 116 2.65 13.91 -0.64
CA ALA A 116 2.00 13.93 -1.95
C ALA A 116 0.59 14.54 -1.89
N VAL A 117 -0.13 14.39 -0.76
CA VAL A 117 -1.43 15.06 -0.51
C VAL A 117 -1.29 16.59 -0.60
N LEU A 118 -0.13 17.12 -0.22
CA LEU A 118 0.12 18.55 -0.09
C LEU A 118 0.66 19.14 -1.39
N ASN A 119 1.68 18.46 -1.93
CA ASN A 119 2.57 19.06 -2.91
C ASN A 119 2.29 18.58 -4.33
N HIS A 120 1.58 17.45 -4.49
CA HIS A 120 1.29 16.94 -5.82
C HIS A 120 0.08 17.67 -6.43
N PRO A 121 0.22 18.38 -7.57
CA PRO A 121 -0.84 19.24 -8.10
C PRO A 121 -2.19 18.52 -8.32
N GLU A 122 -2.18 17.34 -8.93
CA GLU A 122 -3.44 16.62 -9.24
C GLU A 122 -4.12 16.10 -7.97
N MET A 123 -3.38 15.40 -7.10
CA MET A 123 -3.91 14.89 -5.82
C MET A 123 -4.42 16.03 -4.94
N ASN A 124 -3.64 17.10 -4.78
CA ASN A 124 -4.07 18.27 -4.03
C ASN A 124 -5.30 18.94 -4.66
N GLY A 125 -5.37 18.97 -6.00
CA GLY A 125 -6.53 19.43 -6.74
C GLY A 125 -7.78 18.62 -6.44
N LEU A 126 -7.71 17.28 -6.48
CA LEU A 126 -8.82 16.38 -6.14
C LEU A 126 -9.32 16.64 -4.72
N LEU A 127 -8.41 16.75 -3.74
CA LEU A 127 -8.78 16.96 -2.34
C LEU A 127 -9.42 18.34 -2.07
N ASN A 128 -9.12 19.35 -2.90
CA ASN A 128 -9.65 20.70 -2.78
C ASN A 128 -10.89 20.97 -3.65
N GLU A 129 -11.31 20.03 -4.48
CA GLU A 129 -12.54 20.18 -5.24
C GLU A 129 -13.75 20.28 -4.32
N PRO A 130 -14.63 21.28 -4.49
CA PRO A 130 -15.75 21.49 -3.57
C PRO A 130 -16.66 20.27 -3.40
N SER A 131 -16.89 19.51 -4.47
CA SER A 131 -17.69 18.28 -4.47
C SER A 131 -17.03 17.15 -3.67
N PHE A 132 -15.70 17.05 -3.69
CA PHE A 132 -14.94 16.04 -2.97
C PHE A 132 -14.67 16.47 -1.51
N LYS A 133 -14.19 17.69 -1.33
CA LYS A 133 -13.77 18.27 -0.05
C LYS A 133 -14.90 18.29 0.97
N LYS A 134 -16.13 18.61 0.55
CA LYS A 134 -17.29 18.65 1.46
C LYS A 134 -17.57 17.28 2.10
N ASP A 135 -17.26 16.20 1.38
CA ASP A 135 -17.65 14.82 1.69
C ASP A 135 -16.46 13.92 2.04
N SER A 136 -15.29 14.53 2.30
CA SER A 136 -14.07 13.79 2.63
C SER A 136 -13.38 14.26 3.91
N ALA A 137 -12.62 13.35 4.51
CA ALA A 137 -11.75 13.63 5.65
C ALA A 137 -10.36 13.00 5.42
N VAL A 138 -9.32 13.79 5.64
CA VAL A 138 -7.92 13.38 5.49
C VAL A 138 -7.31 13.14 6.86
N PHE A 139 -6.60 12.03 7.01
CA PHE A 139 -5.83 11.65 8.19
C PHE A 139 -4.39 11.36 7.78
N LYS A 140 -3.47 11.55 8.73
CA LYS A 140 -2.10 11.10 8.59
C LYS A 140 -1.91 9.89 9.48
N LEU A 141 -1.31 8.82 8.95
CA LEU A 141 -0.94 7.64 9.73
C LEU A 141 0.59 7.49 9.75
N THR A 142 1.07 6.80 10.78
CA THR A 142 2.44 6.28 10.83
C THR A 142 2.41 4.76 10.74
N ILE A 143 3.19 4.16 9.85
CA ILE A 143 3.28 2.70 9.75
C ILE A 143 4.33 2.14 10.71
N PRO A 144 4.15 0.91 11.24
CA PRO A 144 5.18 0.23 12.00
C PRO A 144 6.35 -0.18 11.10
N MET A 145 7.49 -0.48 11.72
CA MET A 145 8.66 -0.96 11.00
C MET A 145 8.58 -2.48 10.74
N PRO A 146 9.10 -2.96 9.59
CA PRO A 146 9.72 -2.18 8.51
C PRO A 146 8.71 -1.50 7.58
N SER A 147 9.07 -0.33 7.06
CA SER A 147 8.25 0.47 6.13
C SER A 147 8.31 -0.07 4.69
N ILE A 148 7.87 -1.31 4.51
CA ILE A 148 7.87 -2.07 3.25
C ILE A 148 6.52 -2.78 3.06
N SER A 149 6.23 -3.17 1.83
CA SER A 149 4.90 -3.60 1.37
C SER A 149 4.28 -4.77 2.15
N LEU A 150 4.84 -6.00 2.11
CA LEU A 150 4.15 -7.19 2.68
C LEU A 150 3.78 -7.02 4.16
N PRO A 151 4.69 -6.62 5.07
CA PRO A 151 4.34 -6.37 6.47
C PRO A 151 3.26 -5.29 6.64
N SER A 152 3.34 -4.22 5.85
CA SER A 152 2.32 -3.16 5.87
C SER A 152 0.97 -3.68 5.38
N TRP A 153 0.88 -4.44 4.29
CA TRP A 153 -0.36 -5.02 3.78
C TRP A 153 -1.05 -5.89 4.83
N ILE A 154 -0.27 -6.74 5.50
CA ILE A 154 -0.78 -7.59 6.58
C ILE A 154 -1.24 -6.73 7.76
N THR A 155 -0.49 -5.68 8.12
CA THR A 155 -0.89 -4.74 9.17
C THR A 155 -2.23 -4.07 8.84
N HIS A 156 -2.44 -3.62 7.60
CA HIS A 156 -3.70 -2.99 7.17
C HIS A 156 -4.90 -3.95 7.30
N MET A 157 -4.70 -5.24 7.02
CA MET A 157 -5.79 -6.23 7.04
C MET A 157 -6.03 -6.86 8.42
N THR A 158 -4.99 -6.99 9.25
CA THR A 158 -5.05 -7.64 10.58
C THR A 158 -5.12 -6.65 11.74
N GLY A 159 -4.70 -5.41 11.51
CA GLY A 159 -4.47 -4.42 12.56
C GLY A 159 -3.30 -4.75 13.49
N SER A 160 -2.58 -5.85 13.24
CA SER A 160 -1.47 -6.33 14.07
C SER A 160 -0.15 -5.81 13.53
N SER A 161 0.85 -5.58 14.38
CA SER A 161 2.20 -5.21 13.94
C SER A 161 3.01 -6.36 13.38
N PRO A 162 4.10 -6.07 12.64
CA PRO A 162 5.07 -7.07 12.18
C PRO A 162 5.57 -8.00 13.29
N GLN A 163 5.67 -7.51 14.52
CA GLN A 163 6.06 -8.31 15.68
C GLN A 163 4.99 -9.34 16.07
N TYR A 164 3.72 -9.11 15.76
CA TYR A 164 2.60 -10.02 16.07
C TYR A 164 2.22 -10.94 14.91
N HIS A 165 2.20 -10.45 13.66
CA HIS A 165 1.90 -11.32 12.51
C HIS A 165 3.15 -12.04 11.97
N GLY A 166 4.34 -11.69 12.45
CA GLY A 166 5.58 -12.45 12.21
C GLY A 166 6.24 -12.23 10.86
N VAL A 167 5.73 -11.31 10.04
CA VAL A 167 6.28 -11.00 8.71
C VAL A 167 7.01 -9.68 8.78
N SER A 168 8.32 -9.70 8.53
CA SER A 168 9.21 -8.53 8.63
C SER A 168 10.04 -8.31 7.36
N GLY A 169 9.62 -8.87 6.22
CA GLY A 169 10.33 -8.82 4.94
C GLY A 169 9.36 -8.95 3.77
N ASN A 170 9.84 -8.61 2.57
CA ASN A 170 9.10 -8.70 1.31
C ASN A 170 9.42 -9.99 0.50
N SER A 171 9.96 -11.02 1.15
CA SER A 171 10.38 -12.24 0.47
C SER A 171 9.58 -13.43 0.97
N ALA A 172 9.29 -14.36 0.06
CA ALA A 172 8.56 -15.59 0.35
C ALA A 172 7.22 -15.32 1.09
N PRO A 173 6.24 -14.69 0.43
CA PRO A 173 4.91 -14.53 1.01
C PRO A 173 4.36 -15.91 1.39
N GLU A 174 3.83 -15.99 2.60
CA GLU A 174 3.15 -17.19 3.12
C GLU A 174 1.77 -16.78 3.63
N GLU A 175 0.84 -17.74 3.66
CA GLU A 175 -0.50 -17.47 4.14
C GLU A 175 -0.49 -16.95 5.59
N VAL A 176 -1.18 -15.83 5.78
CA VAL A 176 -1.36 -15.19 7.08
C VAL A 176 -2.35 -16.01 7.89
N ILE A 177 -1.85 -16.60 8.97
CA ILE A 177 -2.64 -17.36 9.94
C ILE A 177 -3.51 -16.45 10.82
N SER A 178 -3.07 -15.21 11.04
CA SER A 178 -3.79 -14.25 11.87
C SER A 178 -5.15 -13.88 11.31
N ASP A 179 -6.07 -13.56 12.21
CA ASP A 179 -7.39 -13.07 11.84
C ASP A 179 -7.26 -11.78 11.04
N ASN A 180 -8.13 -11.57 10.07
CA ASN A 180 -8.02 -10.47 9.12
C ASN A 180 -9.39 -10.02 8.60
N LEU A 181 -9.44 -8.83 8.01
CA LEU A 181 -10.68 -8.24 7.48
C LEU A 181 -11.40 -9.14 6.48
N PHE A 182 -10.67 -9.77 5.55
CA PHE A 182 -11.28 -10.69 4.58
C PHE A 182 -11.93 -11.90 5.28
N ARG A 183 -11.27 -12.44 6.32
CA ARG A 183 -11.83 -13.49 7.17
C ARG A 183 -13.10 -13.04 7.88
N GLN A 184 -13.07 -11.85 8.47
CA GLN A 184 -14.21 -11.31 9.20
C GLN A 184 -15.39 -11.05 8.25
N ALA A 185 -15.14 -10.47 7.08
CA ALA A 185 -16.15 -10.32 6.05
C ALA A 185 -16.80 -11.67 5.69
N GLN A 186 -15.99 -12.70 5.41
CA GLN A 186 -16.48 -14.03 5.09
C GLN A 186 -17.30 -14.66 6.22
N ASN A 187 -16.81 -14.59 7.46
CA ASN A 187 -17.49 -15.16 8.64
C ASN A 187 -18.88 -14.55 8.88
N TYR A 188 -19.08 -13.31 8.44
CA TYR A 188 -20.33 -12.55 8.58
C TYR A 188 -21.13 -12.49 7.27
N GLY A 189 -20.78 -13.30 6.26
CA GLY A 189 -21.51 -13.40 5.00
C GLY A 189 -21.39 -12.17 4.10
N LEU A 190 -20.38 -11.32 4.32
CA LEU A 190 -20.10 -10.17 3.46
C LEU A 190 -19.31 -10.60 2.23
N ARG A 191 -19.60 -9.97 1.09
CA ARG A 191 -18.90 -10.20 -0.16
C ARG A 191 -17.64 -9.34 -0.18
N ALA A 192 -16.49 -9.98 0.00
CA ALA A 192 -15.19 -9.32 -0.05
C ALA A 192 -14.39 -9.74 -1.28
N ALA A 193 -13.75 -8.78 -1.93
CA ALA A 193 -12.99 -8.95 -3.16
C ALA A 193 -11.78 -8.03 -3.20
N MET A 194 -10.86 -8.29 -4.12
CA MET A 194 -9.74 -7.39 -4.38
C MET A 194 -9.21 -7.47 -5.81
N THR A 195 -8.45 -6.45 -6.20
CA THR A 195 -7.50 -6.51 -7.30
C THR A 195 -6.12 -6.08 -6.87
N GLY A 196 -5.08 -6.78 -7.31
CA GLY A 196 -3.70 -6.47 -6.94
C GLY A 196 -2.69 -7.52 -7.36
N ASP A 197 -1.52 -7.47 -6.73
CA ASP A 197 -0.42 -8.39 -6.97
C ASP A 197 -0.72 -9.84 -6.51
N GLN A 198 -0.06 -10.82 -7.11
CA GLN A 198 -0.20 -12.25 -6.79
C GLN A 198 0.11 -12.56 -5.32
N ASP A 199 0.98 -11.80 -4.66
CA ASP A 199 1.35 -12.01 -3.27
C ASP A 199 0.16 -11.79 -2.33
N TRP A 200 -0.80 -10.92 -2.66
CA TRP A 200 -2.03 -10.79 -1.88
C TRP A 200 -2.84 -12.09 -1.83
N ARG A 201 -2.89 -12.81 -2.96
CA ARG A 201 -3.55 -14.11 -3.04
C ARG A 201 -2.83 -15.11 -2.15
N THR A 202 -1.51 -15.11 -2.15
CA THR A 202 -0.70 -15.98 -1.28
C THR A 202 -0.95 -15.67 0.20
N LEU A 203 -0.88 -14.40 0.59
CA LEU A 203 -1.06 -13.95 1.98
C LEU A 203 -2.45 -14.27 2.54
N PHE A 204 -3.50 -14.17 1.73
CA PHE A 204 -4.89 -14.32 2.19
C PHE A 204 -5.62 -15.47 1.49
N THR A 205 -4.91 -16.54 1.11
CA THR A 205 -5.41 -17.64 0.26
C THR A 205 -6.77 -18.19 0.71
N THR A 206 -6.95 -18.46 2.01
CA THR A 206 -8.21 -18.98 2.53
C THR A 206 -9.23 -17.90 2.88
N SER A 207 -8.81 -16.63 3.00
CA SER A 207 -9.69 -15.51 3.41
C SER A 207 -10.30 -14.79 2.22
N LEU A 208 -9.57 -14.72 1.12
CA LEU A 208 -10.01 -14.18 -0.15
C LEU A 208 -10.63 -15.30 -0.98
N GLN A 209 -11.73 -14.99 -1.65
CA GLN A 209 -12.21 -15.84 -2.72
C GLN A 209 -11.46 -15.53 -4.02
N PRO A 210 -11.17 -16.54 -4.86
CA PRO A 210 -10.56 -16.30 -6.17
C PRO A 210 -11.43 -15.38 -7.04
N LEU A 211 -10.84 -14.32 -7.61
CA LEU A 211 -11.51 -13.32 -8.43
C LEU A 211 -10.64 -12.91 -9.63
N PHE A 212 -11.24 -12.41 -10.72
CA PHE A 212 -10.44 -11.95 -11.86
C PHE A 212 -9.67 -10.67 -11.50
N GLY A 213 -8.34 -10.67 -11.57
CA GLY A 213 -7.52 -9.52 -11.18
C GLY A 213 -7.09 -9.52 -9.71
N ASP A 214 -7.44 -10.54 -8.94
CA ASP A 214 -6.96 -10.79 -7.56
C ASP A 214 -5.48 -11.24 -7.47
N GLY A 215 -4.73 -11.08 -8.56
CA GLY A 215 -3.38 -11.62 -8.74
C GLY A 215 -3.30 -13.00 -9.45
N THR A 216 -4.41 -13.72 -9.69
CA THR A 216 -4.40 -15.02 -10.43
C THR A 216 -4.21 -14.88 -11.94
N ARG A 217 -4.33 -13.66 -12.45
CA ARG A 217 -3.69 -13.21 -13.69
C ARG A 217 -2.89 -11.97 -13.34
N ALA A 218 -1.57 -12.11 -13.37
CA ALA A 218 -0.70 -10.96 -13.33
C ALA A 218 -1.14 -10.01 -14.47
N PRO A 219 -1.35 -8.71 -14.20
CA PRO A 219 -1.50 -7.70 -15.25
C PRO A 219 -0.27 -7.66 -16.18
N ALA A 220 0.80 -8.34 -15.79
CA ALA A 220 1.94 -8.67 -16.60
C ALA A 220 1.63 -9.83 -17.56
N LEU A 221 1.05 -9.49 -18.70
CA LEU A 221 1.66 -10.03 -19.92
C LEU A 221 3.14 -9.62 -19.87
N ASN A 222 3.99 -10.62 -19.61
CA ASN A 222 5.46 -10.58 -19.57
C ASN A 222 6.17 -10.05 -18.30
N ALA A 223 5.86 -10.60 -17.12
CA ALA A 223 6.79 -10.50 -15.98
C ALA A 223 8.17 -11.13 -16.29
N ALA A 224 8.21 -12.09 -17.22
CA ALA A 224 9.43 -12.76 -17.66
C ALA A 224 10.33 -11.93 -18.61
N LEU A 225 9.90 -10.76 -19.10
CA LEU A 225 10.72 -9.87 -19.94
C LEU A 225 11.32 -8.68 -19.15
N ASP A 226 11.02 -8.56 -17.86
CA ASP A 226 11.45 -7.43 -17.01
C ASP A 226 12.84 -7.60 -16.39
N GLU A 227 13.57 -8.67 -16.71
CA GLU A 227 14.99 -8.81 -16.30
C GLU A 227 15.90 -7.73 -16.96
N THR A 228 15.41 -7.01 -17.98
CA THR A 228 16.19 -6.00 -18.72
C THR A 228 15.61 -4.59 -18.67
N HIS A 229 15.58 -3.95 -17.48
CA HIS A 229 15.86 -2.52 -17.22
C HIS A 229 15.48 -1.42 -18.25
N GLN A 230 14.42 -1.54 -19.06
CA GLN A 230 13.95 -0.47 -19.98
C GLN A 230 12.60 0.08 -19.50
N ARG A 231 12.66 0.91 -18.45
CA ARG A 231 11.57 1.24 -17.50
C ARG A 231 10.67 2.45 -17.84
N GLY A 232 10.58 2.90 -19.10
CA GLY A 232 9.90 4.18 -19.42
C GLY A 232 8.49 4.06 -20.00
N HIS A 233 8.30 3.19 -21.01
CA HIS A 233 7.07 3.14 -21.81
C HIS A 233 6.10 2.02 -21.39
N SER A 234 6.56 1.01 -20.63
CA SER A 234 5.74 -0.12 -20.19
C SER A 234 4.70 0.24 -19.13
N PHE A 235 4.96 1.25 -18.30
CA PHE A 235 4.09 1.60 -17.18
C PHE A 235 2.81 2.35 -17.59
N ILE A 236 2.83 3.14 -18.66
CA ILE A 236 1.60 3.82 -19.16
C ILE A 236 0.56 2.78 -19.62
N ALA A 237 0.98 1.80 -20.41
CA ALA A 237 0.10 0.71 -20.84
C ALA A 237 -0.36 -0.16 -19.66
N ARG A 238 0.51 -0.38 -18.67
CA ARG A 238 0.13 -1.06 -17.42
C ARG A 238 -0.95 -0.28 -16.68
N ASP A 239 -0.82 1.01 -16.48
CA ASP A 239 -1.78 1.78 -15.67
C ASP A 239 -3.21 1.77 -16.22
N GLU A 240 -3.36 1.92 -17.54
CA GLU A 240 -4.66 1.78 -18.20
C GLU A 240 -5.18 0.34 -18.06
N SER A 241 -4.32 -0.66 -18.27
CA SER A 241 -4.70 -2.07 -18.08
C SER A 241 -5.09 -2.42 -16.63
N TRP A 242 -4.43 -1.85 -15.62
CA TRP A 242 -4.72 -2.08 -14.20
C TRP A 242 -6.01 -1.40 -13.76
N ALA A 243 -6.27 -0.17 -14.22
CA ALA A 243 -7.56 0.48 -14.02
C ALA A 243 -8.69 -0.34 -14.63
N ASN A 244 -8.48 -0.88 -15.83
CA ASN A 244 -9.46 -1.74 -16.49
C ASN A 244 -9.67 -3.06 -15.76
N ILE A 245 -8.60 -3.74 -15.33
CA ILE A 245 -8.70 -4.95 -14.52
C ILE A 245 -9.46 -4.66 -13.22
N MET A 246 -9.19 -3.52 -12.57
CA MET A 246 -9.93 -3.08 -11.39
C MET A 246 -11.41 -2.88 -11.70
N TYR A 247 -11.79 -2.09 -12.71
CA TYR A 247 -13.19 -1.87 -13.04
C TYR A 247 -13.89 -3.15 -13.50
N GLU A 248 -13.23 -3.97 -14.31
CA GLU A 248 -13.74 -5.30 -14.69
C GLU A 248 -13.95 -6.17 -13.46
N ALA A 249 -13.02 -6.21 -12.51
CA ALA A 249 -13.17 -6.97 -11.27
C ALA A 249 -14.33 -6.47 -10.39
N MET A 250 -14.48 -5.15 -10.28
CA MET A 250 -15.57 -4.50 -9.57
C MET A 250 -16.93 -4.80 -10.21
N LEU A 251 -16.98 -4.94 -11.53
CA LEU A 251 -18.18 -5.23 -12.30
C LEU A 251 -18.46 -6.69 -12.54
N THR A 252 -17.42 -7.51 -12.50
CA THR A 252 -17.55 -8.95 -12.62
C THR A 252 -18.31 -9.37 -11.38
N PRO A 253 -19.54 -9.88 -11.53
CA PRO A 253 -20.16 -10.61 -10.46
C PRO A 253 -19.38 -11.93 -10.42
N SER A 254 -18.23 -11.95 -9.71
CA SER A 254 -17.23 -13.04 -9.75
C SER A 254 -17.68 -14.30 -9.02
N VAL A 255 -18.96 -14.53 -9.09
CA VAL A 255 -19.73 -15.46 -8.33
C VAL A 255 -20.72 -16.19 -9.28
N TYR A 256 -20.96 -15.74 -10.54
CA TYR A 256 -22.02 -16.31 -11.44
C TYR A 256 -21.67 -17.06 -12.71
N SER A 257 -20.43 -17.45 -13.02
CA SER A 257 -20.29 -18.50 -14.04
C SER A 257 -18.97 -19.24 -13.98
N GLU A 258 -19.03 -20.54 -14.22
CA GLU A 258 -17.87 -21.27 -14.73
C GLU A 258 -17.39 -20.54 -15.98
N ARG A 259 -16.26 -19.83 -15.87
CA ARG A 259 -15.61 -19.23 -17.02
C ARG A 259 -15.10 -20.39 -17.88
N ASP A 260 -15.54 -20.44 -19.13
CA ASP A 260 -15.06 -21.42 -20.09
C ASP A 260 -13.52 -21.38 -20.13
N PRO A 261 -12.82 -22.44 -19.67
CA PRO A 261 -11.35 -22.51 -19.68
C PRO A 261 -10.77 -22.51 -21.10
N SER A 262 -11.61 -22.66 -22.12
CA SER A 262 -11.25 -22.62 -23.53
C SER A 262 -11.60 -21.29 -24.22
N ALA A 263 -12.19 -20.33 -23.49
CA ALA A 263 -12.57 -19.07 -24.09
C ALA A 263 -11.38 -18.14 -24.33
N ASP A 264 -11.48 -17.40 -25.43
CA ASP A 264 -10.45 -16.60 -26.07
C ASP A 264 -9.83 -15.47 -25.22
N TRP A 265 -10.44 -15.13 -24.07
CA TRP A 265 -9.92 -14.16 -23.12
C TRP A 265 -8.61 -14.63 -22.46
N LEU A 266 -8.30 -15.94 -22.51
CA LEU A 266 -7.00 -16.44 -22.06
C LEU A 266 -5.84 -15.97 -22.97
N ASP A 267 -6.11 -15.86 -24.27
CA ASP A 267 -5.12 -15.54 -25.30
C ASP A 267 -5.20 -14.08 -25.79
N ARG A 268 -6.18 -13.32 -25.29
CA ARG A 268 -6.30 -11.89 -25.60
C ARG A 268 -5.37 -11.07 -24.70
N GLU A 269 -4.43 -10.38 -25.33
CA GLU A 269 -3.80 -9.18 -24.76
C GLU A 269 -4.92 -8.24 -24.29
N PRO A 270 -4.96 -7.83 -22.99
CA PRO A 270 -5.92 -6.85 -22.52
C PRO A 270 -5.74 -5.59 -23.37
N GLN A 271 -6.72 -5.30 -24.21
CA GLN A 271 -6.71 -4.09 -24.99
C GLN A 271 -6.91 -2.91 -24.02
N PRO A 272 -6.32 -1.73 -24.29
CA PRO A 272 -6.67 -0.53 -23.56
C PRO A 272 -8.18 -0.30 -23.69
N ILE A 273 -8.94 -0.60 -22.64
CA ILE A 273 -10.30 -0.12 -22.48
C ILE A 273 -10.14 1.30 -21.93
N ASP A 274 -10.86 2.26 -22.50
CA ASP A 274 -10.92 3.59 -21.89
C ASP A 274 -11.70 3.43 -20.58
N PRO A 275 -11.12 3.70 -19.39
CA PRO A 275 -11.85 3.56 -18.14
C PRO A 275 -13.13 4.41 -18.12
N SER A 276 -13.18 5.52 -18.87
CA SER A 276 -14.40 6.32 -19.04
C SER A 276 -15.52 5.55 -19.77
N SER A 277 -15.16 4.59 -20.64
CA SER A 277 -16.09 3.75 -21.41
C SER A 277 -16.69 2.57 -20.63
N VAL A 278 -16.15 2.22 -19.45
CA VAL A 278 -16.67 1.12 -18.63
C VAL A 278 -17.93 1.57 -17.88
N ASP A 279 -19.11 1.14 -18.29
CA ASP A 279 -20.36 1.51 -17.63
C ASP A 279 -20.52 0.75 -16.30
N VAL A 280 -20.13 1.38 -15.19
CA VAL A 280 -20.21 0.79 -13.86
C VAL A 280 -21.61 1.05 -13.29
N THR A 281 -22.54 0.14 -13.54
CA THR A 281 -23.95 0.28 -13.11
C THR A 281 -24.30 -0.56 -11.88
N TYR A 282 -23.42 -1.47 -11.46
CA TYR A 282 -23.65 -2.36 -10.33
C TYR A 282 -22.34 -2.69 -9.62
N PHE A 283 -22.38 -2.78 -8.29
CA PHE A 283 -21.22 -3.16 -7.48
C PHE A 283 -21.61 -4.22 -6.44
N PRO A 284 -21.16 -5.46 -6.59
CA PRO A 284 -21.64 -6.59 -5.80
C PRO A 284 -20.86 -6.83 -4.51
N TYR A 285 -19.98 -5.93 -4.08
CA TYR A 285 -19.09 -6.18 -2.94
C TYR A 285 -19.42 -5.27 -1.76
N ASP A 286 -19.43 -5.86 -0.57
CA ASP A 286 -19.50 -5.15 0.71
C ASP A 286 -18.12 -4.56 1.06
N PHE A 287 -17.04 -5.29 0.72
CA PHE A 287 -15.66 -4.81 0.83
C PHE A 287 -14.87 -5.10 -0.45
N PHE A 288 -14.20 -4.08 -0.99
CA PHE A 288 -13.32 -4.24 -2.16
C PHE A 288 -11.99 -3.52 -1.94
N LEU A 289 -10.88 -4.22 -2.16
CA LEU A 289 -9.53 -3.63 -2.11
C LEU A 289 -8.94 -3.51 -3.52
N SER A 290 -8.57 -2.30 -3.93
CA SER A 290 -7.83 -2.03 -5.16
C SER A 290 -6.40 -1.63 -4.83
N TYR A 291 -5.43 -2.47 -5.17
CA TYR A 291 -4.00 -2.21 -4.98
C TYR A 291 -3.34 -1.76 -6.29
N PHE A 292 -2.40 -0.82 -6.20
CA PHE A 292 -1.64 -0.27 -7.33
C PHE A 292 -0.15 -0.13 -7.01
N GLU A 293 0.71 -0.85 -7.74
CA GLU A 293 2.17 -0.93 -7.53
C GLU A 293 2.96 0.26 -8.13
N ASP A 294 2.45 0.92 -9.18
CA ASP A 294 3.30 1.76 -10.03
C ASP A 294 3.96 2.97 -9.33
N ILE A 295 3.36 3.56 -8.29
CA ILE A 295 3.99 4.67 -7.56
C ILE A 295 5.29 4.18 -6.88
N ASP A 296 5.26 3.01 -6.24
CA ASP A 296 6.43 2.33 -5.69
C ASP A 296 7.42 1.93 -6.80
N GLY A 297 6.93 1.32 -7.89
CA GLY A 297 7.76 0.94 -9.04
C GLY A 297 8.54 2.13 -9.64
N GLN A 298 7.90 3.30 -9.78
CA GLN A 298 8.56 4.53 -10.20
C GLN A 298 9.50 5.08 -9.11
N GLY A 299 9.13 4.99 -7.85
CA GLY A 299 9.95 5.44 -6.72
C GLY A 299 11.24 4.63 -6.58
N HIS A 300 11.20 3.32 -6.76
CA HIS A 300 12.38 2.46 -6.85
C HIS A 300 13.28 2.81 -8.04
N SER A 301 12.68 3.16 -9.18
CA SER A 301 13.41 3.37 -10.43
C SER A 301 14.05 4.75 -10.55
N PHE A 302 13.38 5.78 -10.02
CA PHE A 302 13.72 7.18 -10.27
C PHE A 302 13.74 8.05 -9.01
N GLY A 303 13.27 7.55 -7.87
CA GLY A 303 13.13 8.29 -6.62
C GLY A 303 11.88 9.14 -6.53
N SER A 304 11.44 9.45 -5.30
CA SER A 304 10.18 10.19 -5.06
C SER A 304 10.24 11.66 -5.48
N SER A 305 11.44 12.21 -5.68
CA SER A 305 11.63 13.58 -6.19
C SER A 305 11.53 13.69 -7.72
N SER A 306 11.36 12.57 -8.43
CA SER A 306 11.38 12.53 -9.89
C SER A 306 10.03 12.90 -10.53
N SER A 307 10.10 13.36 -11.79
CA SER A 307 8.91 13.55 -12.64
C SER A 307 8.17 12.24 -12.93
N ASN A 308 8.86 11.10 -12.90
CA ASN A 308 8.27 9.77 -13.11
C ASN A 308 7.36 9.39 -11.96
N TYR A 309 7.85 9.54 -10.73
CA TYR A 309 7.06 9.33 -9.51
C TYR A 309 5.86 10.29 -9.43
N ALA A 310 6.06 11.57 -9.76
CA ALA A 310 4.95 12.52 -9.88
C ALA A 310 3.94 12.10 -10.96
N SER A 311 4.42 11.68 -12.14
CA SER A 311 3.53 11.19 -13.21
C SER A 311 2.71 9.98 -12.79
N ALA A 312 3.27 9.05 -12.01
CA ALA A 312 2.52 7.93 -11.43
C ALA A 312 1.39 8.43 -10.54
N ILE A 313 1.66 9.36 -9.61
CA ILE A 313 0.63 9.95 -8.74
C ILE A 313 -0.47 10.63 -9.56
N THR A 314 -0.13 11.41 -10.60
CA THR A 314 -1.10 12.00 -11.53
C THR A 314 -2.05 10.96 -12.11
N LYS A 315 -1.51 9.86 -12.65
CA LYS A 315 -2.34 8.82 -13.26
C LYS A 315 -3.25 8.14 -12.25
N LYS A 316 -2.78 7.89 -11.03
CA LYS A 316 -3.59 7.25 -9.97
C LYS A 316 -4.69 8.19 -9.49
N THR A 317 -4.38 9.48 -9.45
CA THR A 317 -5.39 10.52 -9.20
C THR A 317 -6.46 10.52 -10.28
N ASN A 318 -6.10 10.38 -11.56
CA ASN A 318 -7.09 10.28 -12.65
C ASN A 318 -7.96 9.03 -12.55
N ILE A 319 -7.40 7.88 -12.14
CA ILE A 319 -8.19 6.66 -11.86
C ILE A 319 -9.20 6.92 -10.74
N LEU A 320 -8.77 7.56 -9.64
CA LEU A 320 -9.65 7.94 -8.54
C LEU A 320 -10.78 8.87 -9.02
N ARG A 321 -10.47 9.88 -9.85
CA ARG A 321 -11.46 10.79 -10.44
C ARG A 321 -12.51 10.04 -11.24
N ASN A 322 -12.07 9.17 -12.13
CA ASN A 322 -12.97 8.33 -12.94
C ASN A 322 -13.84 7.44 -12.04
N PHE A 323 -13.29 6.92 -10.94
CA PHE A 323 -14.06 6.12 -9.99
C PHE A 323 -15.12 6.96 -9.28
N PHE A 324 -14.79 8.17 -8.80
CA PHE A 324 -15.74 9.05 -8.14
C PHE A 324 -16.85 9.53 -9.08
N GLU A 325 -16.54 9.80 -10.35
CA GLU A 325 -17.55 10.14 -11.36
C GLU A 325 -18.55 8.99 -11.53
N LYS A 326 -18.06 7.76 -11.72
CA LYS A 326 -18.92 6.56 -11.86
C LYS A 326 -19.70 6.28 -10.58
N LEU A 327 -19.10 6.46 -9.41
CA LEU A 327 -19.80 6.31 -8.14
C LEU A 327 -20.98 7.29 -8.03
N GLY A 328 -20.80 8.54 -8.45
CA GLY A 328 -21.89 9.51 -8.54
C GLY A 328 -23.02 9.06 -9.47
N GLN A 329 -22.69 8.46 -10.61
CA GLN A 329 -23.68 7.88 -11.53
C GLN A 329 -24.46 6.71 -10.89
N ILE A 330 -23.78 5.83 -10.15
CA ILE A 330 -24.43 4.74 -9.39
C ILE A 330 -25.37 5.31 -8.33
N ASP A 331 -24.91 6.28 -7.53
CA ASP A 331 -25.72 6.92 -6.49
C ASP A 331 -26.97 7.59 -7.10
N ASP A 332 -26.83 8.23 -8.27
CA ASP A 332 -27.94 8.85 -9.01
C ASP A 332 -28.92 7.82 -9.59
N ILE A 333 -28.44 6.66 -10.04
CA ILE A 333 -29.30 5.55 -10.52
C ILE A 333 -30.06 4.94 -9.34
N GLU A 334 -29.38 4.62 -8.25
CA GLU A 334 -29.99 4.07 -7.04
C GLU A 334 -30.99 5.04 -6.40
N GLY A 335 -30.65 6.33 -6.32
CA GLY A 335 -31.53 7.37 -5.78
C GLY A 335 -32.82 7.59 -6.58
N ARG A 336 -32.84 7.22 -7.87
CA ARG A 336 -34.04 7.25 -8.73
C ARG A 336 -34.84 5.94 -8.70
N SER A 337 -34.29 4.87 -8.13
CA SER A 337 -34.98 3.58 -8.03
C SER A 337 -36.20 3.67 -7.09
N PRO A 338 -37.34 3.02 -7.39
CA PRO A 338 -38.48 2.93 -6.47
C PRO A 338 -38.14 2.30 -5.11
N GLU A 339 -37.08 1.49 -5.08
CA GLU A 339 -36.57 0.82 -3.87
C GLU A 339 -35.67 1.75 -3.02
N GLY A 340 -35.30 2.92 -3.54
CA GLY A 340 -34.40 3.87 -2.92
C GLY A 340 -32.92 3.44 -2.95
N GLN A 341 -32.06 4.26 -2.35
CA GLN A 341 -30.63 3.97 -2.22
C GLN A 341 -30.43 2.70 -1.38
N LYS A 342 -29.75 1.71 -1.95
CA LYS A 342 -29.47 0.45 -1.24
C LYS A 342 -28.13 0.50 -0.53
N TRP A 343 -27.16 1.19 -1.13
CA TRP A 343 -25.79 1.20 -0.65
C TRP A 343 -25.30 2.61 -0.34
N ARG A 344 -24.68 2.74 0.84
CA ARG A 344 -23.81 3.85 1.18
C ARG A 344 -22.37 3.42 0.93
N THR A 345 -21.76 4.00 -0.10
CA THR A 345 -20.38 3.69 -0.45
C THR A 345 -19.41 4.60 0.29
N ILE A 346 -18.48 3.98 1.02
CA ILE A 346 -17.36 4.64 1.67
C ILE A 346 -16.10 4.28 0.89
N VAL A 347 -15.37 5.29 0.46
CA VAL A 347 -14.08 5.12 -0.22
C VAL A 347 -12.98 5.46 0.75
N ALA A 348 -12.05 4.54 0.96
CA ALA A 348 -10.83 4.74 1.74
C ALA A 348 -9.62 4.77 0.78
N ILE A 349 -8.77 5.77 0.84
CA ILE A 349 -7.54 5.87 0.03
C ILE A 349 -6.36 5.94 0.98
N THR A 350 -5.41 5.03 0.84
CA THR A 350 -4.20 5.00 1.67
C THR A 350 -3.01 4.43 0.89
N ALA A 351 -1.88 4.28 1.57
CA ALA A 351 -0.67 3.67 1.07
C ALA A 351 -0.15 2.68 2.11
N ASP A 352 0.81 1.85 1.74
CA ASP A 352 1.49 0.90 2.63
C ASP A 352 2.80 1.45 3.19
N HIS A 353 3.49 2.28 2.40
CA HIS A 353 4.66 3.08 2.78
C HIS A 353 4.86 4.26 1.83
N GLY A 354 6.00 4.94 1.94
CA GLY A 354 6.44 5.97 1.01
C GLY A 354 7.84 5.70 0.44
N HIS A 355 8.47 6.72 -0.14
CA HIS A 355 9.81 6.65 -0.72
C HIS A 355 10.68 7.87 -0.35
N VAL A 356 11.98 7.63 -0.16
CA VAL A 356 12.96 8.74 -0.05
C VAL A 356 13.26 9.36 -1.42
N ASP A 357 13.78 10.59 -1.43
CA ASP A 357 13.99 11.41 -2.64
C ASP A 357 14.77 10.70 -3.75
N VAL A 358 15.78 9.90 -3.35
CA VAL A 358 16.68 9.15 -4.25
C VAL A 358 16.14 7.77 -4.65
N GLY A 359 15.01 7.36 -4.07
CA GLY A 359 14.45 6.01 -4.20
C GLY A 359 14.87 5.09 -3.06
N GLY A 360 13.98 4.14 -2.75
CA GLY A 360 14.12 3.21 -1.62
C GLY A 360 13.18 3.50 -0.45
N HIS A 361 12.93 2.45 0.35
CA HIS A 361 12.04 2.44 1.50
C HIS A 361 12.51 1.40 2.53
N GLY A 362 11.71 1.10 3.56
CA GLY A 362 12.07 0.21 4.67
C GLY A 362 12.85 0.86 5.83
N GLY A 363 13.13 2.17 5.75
CA GLY A 363 13.78 2.95 6.79
C GLY A 363 12.82 3.69 7.74
N THR A 364 13.36 4.49 8.65
CA THR A 364 12.57 5.22 9.67
C THR A 364 12.24 6.66 9.29
N ALA A 365 12.60 7.10 8.08
CA ALA A 365 12.35 8.47 7.65
C ALA A 365 10.83 8.73 7.54
N SER A 366 10.39 9.95 7.85
CA SER A 366 8.98 10.32 7.72
C SER A 366 8.44 10.08 6.31
N GLN A 367 9.28 10.32 5.29
CA GLN A 367 8.93 10.10 3.88
C GLN A 367 8.54 8.65 3.55
N VAL A 368 9.03 7.68 4.30
CA VAL A 368 8.72 6.25 4.07
C VAL A 368 7.75 5.70 5.10
N THR A 369 7.54 6.40 6.22
CA THR A 369 6.69 5.93 7.34
C THR A 369 5.36 6.66 7.48
N GLN A 370 5.22 7.86 6.92
CA GLN A 370 4.00 8.66 6.99
C GLN A 370 3.20 8.52 5.70
N ILE A 371 1.98 8.02 5.83
CA ILE A 371 1.06 7.74 4.73
C ILE A 371 -0.26 8.51 4.93
N PRO A 372 -0.99 8.81 3.85
CA PRO A 372 -2.32 9.37 3.94
C PRO A 372 -3.36 8.29 4.26
N LEU A 373 -4.43 8.68 4.94
CA LEU A 373 -5.70 7.94 4.94
C LEU A 373 -6.82 8.94 4.66
N VAL A 374 -7.40 8.86 3.47
CA VAL A 374 -8.52 9.70 3.05
C VAL A 374 -9.77 8.86 3.06
N PHE A 375 -10.82 9.36 3.70
CA PHE A 375 -12.15 8.81 3.55
C PHE A 375 -13.02 9.75 2.75
N TYR A 376 -13.84 9.20 1.86
CA TYR A 376 -14.86 9.91 1.10
C TYR A 376 -16.18 9.14 1.17
N CYS A 377 -17.29 9.86 1.33
CA CYS A 377 -18.62 9.29 1.21
C CYS A 377 -19.59 10.37 0.73
N ASN A 378 -20.21 10.16 -0.42
CA ASN A 378 -21.08 11.15 -1.06
C ASN A 378 -22.23 11.57 -0.12
N GLY A 379 -22.45 12.88 0.04
CA GLY A 379 -23.47 13.45 0.93
C GLY A 379 -23.18 13.37 2.44
N SER A 380 -21.99 12.93 2.84
CA SER A 380 -21.64 12.71 4.25
C SER A 380 -21.32 13.98 5.05
N ASN A 381 -20.95 15.08 4.39
CA ASN A 381 -20.42 16.29 5.04
C ASN A 381 -19.18 16.03 5.93
N LEU A 382 -18.38 14.99 5.65
CA LEU A 382 -17.16 14.69 6.39
C LEU A 382 -16.16 15.86 6.42
N GLY A 383 -16.17 16.73 5.41
CA GLY A 383 -15.30 17.89 5.29
C GLY A 383 -15.50 18.95 6.37
N THR A 384 -16.67 18.96 7.03
CA THR A 384 -16.97 19.86 8.15
C THR A 384 -17.17 19.13 9.48
N ALA A 385 -17.04 17.80 9.49
CA ALA A 385 -17.19 17.00 10.69
C ALA A 385 -16.04 17.25 11.68
N GLU A 386 -16.41 17.43 12.95
CA GLU A 386 -15.49 17.44 14.10
C GLU A 386 -14.98 16.03 14.35
N LEU A 387 -13.85 15.69 13.72
CA LEU A 387 -13.21 14.38 13.78
C LEU A 387 -11.81 14.52 14.38
N GLU A 388 -11.58 13.83 15.50
CA GLU A 388 -10.27 13.81 16.15
C GLU A 388 -9.20 13.32 15.16
N GLY A 389 -8.08 14.04 15.03
CA GLY A 389 -7.02 13.64 14.09
C GLY A 389 -7.24 13.99 12.63
N ARG A 390 -8.40 14.55 12.25
CA ARG A 390 -8.62 15.07 10.88
C ARG A 390 -7.63 16.19 10.59
N MET A 391 -6.97 16.09 9.45
CA MET A 391 -6.02 17.06 8.94
C MET A 391 -6.77 18.16 8.20
N ASN A 392 -6.46 19.42 8.50
CA ASN A 392 -6.87 20.54 7.67
C ASN A 392 -5.84 20.71 6.54
N ILE A 393 -6.21 20.33 5.32
CA ILE A 393 -5.33 20.38 4.14
C ILE A 393 -4.99 21.80 3.69
N GLU A 394 -5.70 22.81 4.20
CA GLU A 394 -5.42 24.23 3.92
C GLU A 394 -4.50 24.86 4.99
N ASP A 395 -4.24 24.16 6.10
CA ASP A 395 -3.40 24.64 7.18
C ASP A 395 -2.06 23.88 7.22
N PRO A 396 -0.94 24.52 6.80
CA PRO A 396 0.39 23.92 6.86
C PRO A 396 0.80 23.40 8.25
N LEU A 397 0.31 24.03 9.34
CA LEU A 397 0.59 23.58 10.70
C LEU A 397 -0.15 22.27 10.99
N SER A 398 -1.41 22.16 10.54
CA SER A 398 -2.16 20.92 10.62
C SER A 398 -1.49 19.80 9.84
N LEU A 399 -0.78 20.08 8.75
CA LEU A 399 -0.18 19.06 7.89
C LEU A 399 1.15 18.52 8.44
N THR A 400 1.92 19.37 9.11
CA THR A 400 3.22 19.04 9.70
C THR A 400 3.12 18.43 11.11
N ARG A 401 1.98 18.57 11.81
CA ARG A 401 1.78 18.01 13.16
C ARG A 401 2.00 16.51 13.22
N SER A 402 2.49 15.98 14.34
CA SER A 402 2.54 14.52 14.55
C SER A 402 1.13 13.91 14.62
N THR A 403 1.05 12.62 14.31
CA THR A 403 -0.20 11.85 14.41
C THR A 403 -0.05 10.75 15.46
N PRO A 404 -1.07 10.51 16.30
CA PRO A 404 -1.12 9.32 17.15
C PRO A 404 -1.65 8.10 16.40
N TYR A 405 -2.15 8.28 15.17
CA TYR A 405 -2.77 7.24 14.37
C TYR A 405 -1.75 6.45 13.57
N THR A 406 -2.02 5.16 13.39
CA THR A 406 -1.11 4.21 12.76
C THR A 406 -1.85 3.34 11.75
N SER A 407 -1.12 2.60 10.90
CA SER A 407 -1.77 1.65 9.97
C SER A 407 -2.53 0.52 10.67
N HIS A 408 -2.28 0.26 11.96
CA HIS A 408 -3.12 -0.64 12.78
C HIS A 408 -4.60 -0.20 12.79
N ASP A 409 -4.82 1.12 12.77
CA ASP A 409 -6.15 1.73 12.90
C ASP A 409 -6.99 1.50 11.64
N VAL A 410 -6.36 1.19 10.49
CA VAL A 410 -7.07 0.91 9.24
C VAL A 410 -7.96 -0.31 9.42
N SER A 411 -7.41 -1.45 9.84
CA SER A 411 -8.18 -2.69 10.03
C SER A 411 -9.38 -2.47 10.95
N THR A 412 -9.13 -1.82 12.09
CA THR A 412 -10.16 -1.55 13.11
C THR A 412 -11.24 -0.61 12.60
N THR A 413 -10.87 0.39 11.81
CA THR A 413 -11.82 1.34 11.24
C THR A 413 -12.67 0.68 10.16
N LEU A 414 -12.07 -0.08 9.24
CA LEU A 414 -12.81 -0.76 8.18
C LEU A 414 -13.75 -1.83 8.75
N ALA A 415 -13.33 -2.61 9.75
CA ALA A 415 -14.19 -3.58 10.42
C ALA A 415 -15.45 -2.93 11.00
N ALA A 416 -15.28 -1.77 11.64
CA ALA A 416 -16.38 -0.99 12.20
C ALA A 416 -17.36 -0.48 11.15
N LEU A 417 -16.85 0.00 10.01
CA LEU A 417 -17.69 0.47 8.89
C LEU A 417 -18.49 -0.68 8.26
N LEU A 418 -17.86 -1.86 8.17
CA LEU A 418 -18.49 -3.09 7.64
C LEU A 418 -19.43 -3.76 8.65
N GLY A 419 -19.48 -3.31 9.90
CA GLY A 419 -20.30 -3.93 10.94
C GLY A 419 -19.83 -5.31 11.37
N VAL A 420 -18.55 -5.63 11.18
CA VAL A 420 -17.94 -6.91 11.60
C VAL A 420 -17.01 -6.69 12.79
N PRO A 421 -16.71 -7.74 13.58
CA PRO A 421 -15.71 -7.64 14.63
C PRO A 421 -14.34 -7.25 14.07
N THR A 422 -13.64 -6.40 14.81
CA THR A 422 -12.21 -6.16 14.57
C THR A 422 -11.44 -7.48 14.64
N PRO A 423 -10.46 -7.71 13.74
CA PRO A 423 -9.62 -8.89 13.82
C PRO A 423 -8.98 -9.07 15.19
N ARG A 424 -8.96 -10.30 15.69
CA ARG A 424 -8.69 -10.61 17.10
C ARG A 424 -7.34 -10.08 17.62
N GLN A 425 -6.32 -10.05 16.79
CA GLN A 425 -4.97 -9.62 17.13
C GLN A 425 -4.72 -8.12 16.90
N SER A 426 -5.74 -7.37 16.44
CA SER A 426 -5.60 -5.96 16.11
C SER A 426 -5.15 -5.12 17.31
N GLU A 427 -4.14 -4.30 17.07
CA GLU A 427 -3.65 -3.27 17.98
C GLU A 427 -4.27 -1.89 17.69
N GLY A 428 -5.09 -1.82 16.64
CA GLY A 428 -5.68 -0.59 16.14
C GLY A 428 -6.74 -0.01 17.05
N LYS A 429 -6.92 1.30 16.94
CA LYS A 429 -7.90 2.11 17.65
C LYS A 429 -8.84 2.74 16.64
N MET A 430 -10.14 2.59 16.90
CA MET A 430 -11.16 3.30 16.13
C MET A 430 -11.23 4.75 16.58
N ASN A 431 -11.28 5.69 15.63
CA ASN A 431 -11.82 7.02 15.91
C ASN A 431 -13.32 6.87 16.22
N ARG A 432 -13.69 6.91 17.51
CA ARG A 432 -15.03 6.57 18.01
C ARG A 432 -16.16 7.40 17.39
N ASN A 433 -15.85 8.59 16.88
CA ASN A 433 -16.82 9.47 16.27
C ASN A 433 -16.96 9.25 14.76
N PHE A 434 -15.99 8.58 14.13
CA PHE A 434 -15.94 8.46 12.68
C PHE A 434 -17.09 7.62 12.09
N PRO A 435 -17.35 6.37 12.55
CA PRO A 435 -18.46 5.58 12.02
C PRO A 435 -19.86 6.09 12.37
N ARG A 436 -19.99 7.05 13.31
CA ARG A 436 -21.27 7.69 13.66
C ARG A 436 -21.59 8.90 12.79
N LYS A 437 -20.59 9.43 12.09
CA LYS A 437 -20.68 10.62 11.23
C LYS A 437 -20.83 10.24 9.76
N ILE A 438 -20.64 8.96 9.46
CA ILE A 438 -20.97 8.32 8.20
C ILE A 438 -22.24 7.52 8.43
#